data_AF-A0A0L0F741-F1
#
_entry.id   AF-A0A0L0F741-F1
#
_cell.length_a   1.000
_cell.length_b   1.000
_cell.length_c   1.000
_cell.angle_alpha   90.00
_cell.angle_beta   90.00
_cell.angle_gamma   90.00
#
_symmetry.space_group_name_H-M   'P 1'
#
loop_
_entity.id
_entity.type
_entity.pdbx_description
1 polymer ?
#
loop_
_entity_poly.entity_id
_entity_poly.type
_entity_poly.pdbx_seq_one_letter_code
_entity_poly.pdbx_strand_id
1 'polypeptide(L)'
;MSIARAMSGITCYTLVTISYLLFYTAYSKTAKTLVLGDLLDVLFVRKSIDHTLVQWNKVISLAGITCLAFSFTPHFNHVCDLDELLWVSIISLQVHAMYSIYKYYGSPNIPELLTFPQAFTQMNAAGPKDRLIAKKKLSIVLGACGNMILAAYQYGLLPLTPVKGMLVVLLGVMHFYFMEIDFKDQLQVRPWGFLGFVAPAVCLVVGPLAVAGLL
;
A
#
# COMPACT_ATOMS: atom_id res chain seq x y z
N MET A 1 36.16 -12.70 -6.69
CA MET A 1 35.50 -12.13 -5.49
C MET A 1 34.03 -12.54 -5.58
N SER A 2 33.60 -13.48 -4.75
CA SER A 2 32.22 -14.00 -4.81
C SER A 2 31.27 -12.93 -4.26
N ILE A 3 30.49 -12.30 -5.13
CA ILE A 3 29.38 -11.43 -4.71
C ILE A 3 28.45 -12.32 -3.88
N ALA A 4 28.27 -11.98 -2.60
CA ALA A 4 27.27 -12.65 -1.76
C ALA A 4 25.94 -12.62 -2.52
N ARG A 5 25.29 -13.79 -2.68
CA ARG A 5 24.02 -13.84 -3.40
C ARG A 5 23.03 -12.94 -2.68
N ALA A 6 22.49 -11.97 -3.41
CA ALA A 6 21.37 -11.17 -2.92
C ALA A 6 20.24 -12.12 -2.50
N MET A 7 19.51 -11.74 -1.44
CA MET A 7 18.36 -12.49 -0.97
C MET A 7 17.31 -12.59 -2.08
N SER A 8 16.51 -13.66 -2.14
CA SER A 8 15.41 -13.70 -3.11
C SER A 8 14.37 -12.61 -2.81
N GLY A 9 13.75 -12.05 -3.85
CA GLY A 9 12.68 -11.05 -3.70
C GLY A 9 11.48 -11.60 -2.92
N ILE A 10 11.14 -12.88 -3.10
CA ILE A 10 10.10 -13.54 -2.28
C ILE A 10 10.50 -13.53 -0.81
N THR A 11 11.76 -13.87 -0.47
CA THR A 11 12.21 -13.87 0.93
C THR A 11 12.13 -12.46 1.52
N CYS A 12 12.56 -11.43 0.76
CA CYS A 12 12.42 -10.03 1.17
C CYS A 12 10.95 -9.68 1.48
N TYR A 13 10.04 -9.98 0.54
CA TYR A 13 8.61 -9.70 0.70
C TYR A 13 8.00 -10.44 1.90
N THR A 14 8.37 -11.71 2.12
CA THR A 14 7.92 -12.50 3.26
C THR A 14 8.38 -11.87 4.58
N LEU A 15 9.64 -11.45 4.68
CA LEU A 15 10.15 -10.79 5.89
C LEU A 15 9.42 -9.46 6.18
N VAL A 16 9.19 -8.65 5.15
CA VAL A 16 8.41 -7.40 5.28
C VAL A 16 6.97 -7.72 5.71
N THR A 17 6.33 -8.73 5.11
CA THR A 17 4.97 -9.17 5.47
C THR A 17 4.88 -9.65 6.91
N ILE A 18 5.82 -10.49 7.35
CA ILE A 18 5.92 -10.96 8.75
C ILE A 18 6.10 -9.77 9.69
N SER A 19 6.93 -8.78 9.32
CA SER A 19 7.11 -7.58 10.15
C SER A 19 5.79 -6.81 10.32
N TYR A 20 5.01 -6.61 9.26
CA TYR A 20 3.69 -5.98 9.36
C TYR A 20 2.73 -6.84 10.18
N LEU A 21 2.73 -8.15 10.00
CA LEU A 21 1.89 -9.03 10.80
C LEU A 21 2.22 -8.91 12.30
N LEU A 22 3.51 -8.94 12.67
CA LEU A 22 3.94 -8.87 14.07
C LEU A 22 3.71 -7.49 14.68
N PHE A 23 4.11 -6.41 14.01
CA PHE A 23 4.15 -5.07 14.61
C PHE A 23 2.97 -4.18 14.24
N TYR A 24 2.40 -4.33 13.03
CA TYR A 24 1.20 -3.59 12.66
C TYR A 24 -0.03 -4.23 13.27
N THR A 25 -0.25 -5.54 13.10
CA THR A 25 -1.48 -6.20 13.57
C THR A 25 -1.56 -6.25 15.10
N ALA A 26 -0.46 -6.57 15.78
CA ALA A 26 -0.43 -6.63 17.25
C ALA A 26 -0.59 -5.26 17.93
N TYR A 27 -0.37 -4.14 17.23
CA TYR A 27 -0.46 -2.82 17.84
C TYR A 27 -1.93 -2.40 18.07
N SER A 28 -2.31 -2.29 19.34
CA SER A 28 -3.63 -1.83 19.74
C SER A 28 -3.73 -0.31 19.68
N LYS A 29 -4.65 0.22 18.86
CA LYS A 29 -4.91 1.67 18.78
C LYS A 29 -5.46 2.25 20.10
N THR A 30 -6.10 1.41 20.93
CA THR A 30 -6.67 1.82 22.23
C THR A 30 -5.60 1.81 23.32
N ALA A 31 -4.88 0.70 23.49
CA ALA A 31 -3.86 0.58 24.52
C ALA A 31 -2.53 1.26 24.16
N LYS A 32 -2.36 1.70 22.90
CA LYS A 32 -1.14 2.33 22.38
C LYS A 32 0.13 1.50 22.60
N THR A 33 -0.01 0.17 22.56
CA THR A 33 1.07 -0.80 22.78
C THR A 33 0.83 -2.07 21.96
N LEU A 34 1.84 -2.94 21.89
CA LEU A 34 1.73 -4.27 21.29
C LEU A 34 0.96 -5.20 22.23
N VAL A 35 -0.13 -5.77 21.72
CA VAL A 35 -1.00 -6.70 22.42
C VAL A 35 -0.96 -8.02 21.66
N LEU A 36 -0.32 -9.04 22.23
CA LEU A 36 -0.19 -10.36 21.61
C LEU A 36 -1.56 -10.97 21.25
N GLY A 37 -2.59 -10.68 22.05
CA GLY A 37 -3.97 -11.09 21.76
C GLY A 37 -4.46 -10.66 20.38
N ASP A 38 -4.20 -9.41 19.96
CA ASP A 38 -4.64 -8.90 18.66
C ASP A 38 -3.96 -9.62 17.49
N LEU A 39 -2.70 -10.06 17.66
CA LEU A 39 -2.01 -10.90 16.68
C LEU A 39 -2.59 -12.31 16.63
N LEU A 40 -2.78 -12.94 17.81
CA LEU A 40 -3.33 -14.29 17.90
C LEU A 40 -4.75 -14.37 17.35
N ASP A 41 -5.53 -13.29 17.46
CA ASP A 41 -6.86 -13.20 16.87
C ASP A 41 -6.85 -13.33 15.35
N VAL A 42 -5.78 -12.87 14.70
CA VAL A 42 -5.61 -12.95 13.24
C VAL A 42 -4.95 -14.27 12.84
N LEU A 43 -3.93 -14.74 13.57
CA LEU A 43 -3.23 -16.00 13.26
C LEU A 43 -4.12 -17.24 13.47
N PHE A 44 -4.94 -17.23 14.51
CA PHE A 44 -5.80 -18.36 14.89
C PHE A 44 -7.29 -18.08 14.66
N VAL A 45 -7.64 -17.02 13.95
CA VAL A 45 -9.02 -16.69 13.55
C VAL A 45 -9.98 -16.62 14.78
N ARG A 46 -9.51 -16.14 15.93
CA ARG A 46 -10.27 -16.22 17.20
C ARG A 46 -11.50 -15.30 17.24
N LYS A 47 -11.49 -14.21 16.45
CA LYS A 47 -12.61 -13.26 16.35
C LYS A 47 -13.61 -13.68 15.28
N SER A 48 -13.18 -13.68 14.01
CA SER A 48 -13.95 -14.18 12.87
C SER A 48 -13.06 -14.30 11.63
N ILE A 49 -13.50 -15.09 10.64
CA ILE A 49 -12.86 -15.15 9.32
C ILE A 49 -12.85 -13.76 8.67
N ASP A 50 -13.97 -13.04 8.76
CA ASP A 50 -14.09 -11.70 8.17
C ASP A 50 -13.07 -10.71 8.75
N HIS A 51 -12.97 -10.67 10.08
CA HIS A 51 -11.98 -9.84 10.76
C HIS A 51 -10.55 -10.19 10.31
N THR A 52 -10.24 -11.48 10.24
CA THR A 52 -8.93 -11.99 9.85
C THR A 52 -8.57 -11.58 8.42
N LEU A 53 -9.49 -11.77 7.47
CA LEU A 53 -9.28 -11.38 6.07
C LEU A 53 -9.10 -9.87 5.92
N VAL A 54 -9.85 -9.05 6.68
CA VAL A 54 -9.68 -7.60 6.67
C VAL A 54 -8.29 -7.19 7.19
N GLN A 55 -7.75 -7.86 8.21
CA GLN A 55 -6.39 -7.57 8.70
C GLN A 55 -5.32 -8.02 7.70
N TRP A 56 -5.45 -9.23 7.14
CA TRP A 56 -4.55 -9.72 6.10
C TRP A 56 -4.55 -8.80 4.88
N ASN A 57 -5.71 -8.32 4.43
CA ASN A 57 -5.82 -7.38 3.32
C ASN A 57 -5.03 -6.09 3.54
N LYS A 58 -4.94 -5.60 4.79
CA LYS A 58 -4.11 -4.44 5.15
C LYS A 58 -2.63 -4.79 5.20
N VAL A 59 -2.29 -5.95 5.75
CA VAL A 59 -0.90 -6.42 5.84
C VAL A 59 -0.30 -6.60 4.44
N ILE A 60 -1.01 -7.27 3.53
CA ILE A 60 -0.52 -7.49 2.16
C ILE A 60 -0.41 -6.18 1.39
N SER A 61 -1.33 -5.23 1.58
CA SER A 61 -1.27 -3.94 0.89
C SER A 61 -0.08 -3.10 1.35
N LEU A 62 0.16 -3.06 2.67
CA LEU A 62 1.33 -2.39 3.26
C LEU A 62 2.64 -3.04 2.83
N ALA A 63 2.72 -4.37 2.87
CA ALA A 63 3.91 -5.10 2.41
C ALA A 63 4.14 -4.87 0.91
N GLY A 64 3.09 -4.95 0.10
CA GLY A 64 3.10 -4.73 -1.34
C GLY A 64 3.61 -3.34 -1.71
N ILE A 65 3.07 -2.27 -1.14
CA ILE A 65 3.53 -0.90 -1.47
C ILE A 65 4.96 -0.63 -0.98
N THR A 66 5.35 -1.19 0.17
CA THR A 66 6.72 -1.07 0.70
C THR A 66 7.72 -1.76 -0.23
N CYS A 67 7.44 -3.00 -0.63
CA CYS A 67 8.32 -3.78 -1.50
C CYS A 67 8.33 -3.25 -2.95
N LEU A 68 7.20 -2.72 -3.43
CA LEU A 68 7.14 -2.02 -4.72
C LEU A 68 8.05 -0.77 -4.71
N ALA A 69 8.09 -0.02 -3.61
CA ALA A 69 9.01 1.11 -3.49
C ALA A 69 10.48 0.64 -3.51
N PHE A 70 10.79 -0.46 -2.81
CA PHE A 70 12.13 -1.05 -2.83
C PHE A 70 12.56 -1.51 -4.23
N SER A 71 11.68 -2.09 -5.04
CA SER A 71 12.01 -2.50 -6.42
C SER A 71 12.39 -1.34 -7.34
N PHE A 72 12.00 -0.11 -7.00
CA PHE A 72 12.38 1.11 -7.72
C PHE A 72 13.41 1.97 -6.99
N THR A 73 13.91 1.52 -5.83
CA THR A 73 14.93 2.23 -5.08
C THR A 73 16.32 1.89 -5.61
N PRO A 74 17.13 2.88 -6.02
CA PRO A 74 18.50 2.64 -6.51
C PRO A 74 19.34 1.86 -5.49
N HIS A 75 20.24 1.01 -5.99
CA HIS A 75 21.15 0.16 -5.20
C HIS A 75 20.50 -0.88 -4.28
N PHE A 76 19.16 -1.01 -4.27
CA PHE A 76 18.50 -2.06 -3.47
C PHE A 76 18.73 -3.47 -4.04
N ASN A 77 19.21 -3.57 -5.28
CA ASN A 77 19.63 -4.82 -5.93
C ASN A 77 20.82 -5.51 -5.22
N HIS A 78 21.54 -4.81 -4.35
CA HIS A 78 22.55 -5.42 -3.50
C HIS A 78 21.95 -6.20 -2.31
N VAL A 79 20.69 -5.95 -1.97
CA VAL A 79 19.98 -6.59 -0.86
C VAL A 79 19.17 -7.79 -1.36
N CYS A 80 18.40 -7.62 -2.43
CA CYS A 80 17.58 -8.69 -2.98
C CYS A 80 17.38 -8.61 -4.51
N ASP A 81 16.86 -9.69 -5.08
CA ASP A 81 16.39 -9.73 -6.46
C ASP A 81 15.17 -8.79 -6.65
N LEU A 82 15.36 -7.73 -7.45
CA LEU A 82 14.34 -6.69 -7.64
C LEU A 82 13.23 -7.11 -8.61
N ASP A 83 13.53 -7.99 -9.59
CA ASP A 83 12.53 -8.44 -10.55
C ASP A 83 11.52 -9.37 -9.85
N GLU A 84 12.03 -10.29 -9.04
CA GLU A 84 11.19 -11.16 -8.23
C GLU A 84 10.40 -10.35 -7.19
N LEU A 85 11.04 -9.35 -6.55
CA LEU A 85 10.38 -8.46 -5.58
C LEU A 85 9.26 -7.64 -6.22
N LEU A 86 9.49 -7.10 -7.42
CA LEU A 86 8.50 -6.36 -8.20
C LEU A 86 7.28 -7.23 -8.47
N TRP A 87 7.49 -8.45 -8.99
CA TRP A 87 6.40 -9.36 -9.33
C TRP A 87 5.53 -9.74 -8.14
N VAL A 88 6.14 -10.14 -7.01
CA VAL A 88 5.36 -10.49 -5.81
C VAL A 88 4.61 -9.29 -5.23
N SER A 89 5.19 -8.08 -5.34
CA SER A 89 4.54 -6.83 -4.90
C SER A 89 3.31 -6.50 -5.76
N ILE A 90 3.41 -6.66 -7.09
CA ILE A 90 2.30 -6.44 -8.02
C ILE A 90 1.14 -7.39 -7.71
N ILE A 91 1.44 -8.70 -7.60
CA ILE A 91 0.42 -9.72 -7.30
C ILE A 91 -0.26 -9.40 -5.96
N SER A 92 0.51 -9.05 -4.94
CA SER A 92 -0.02 -8.68 -3.61
C SER A 92 -0.97 -7.48 -3.67
N LEU A 93 -0.58 -6.41 -4.38
CA LEU A 93 -1.43 -5.22 -4.54
C LEU A 93 -2.70 -5.49 -5.35
N GLN A 94 -2.62 -6.38 -6.36
CA GLN A 94 -3.81 -6.82 -7.10
C GLN A 94 -4.75 -7.65 -6.23
N VAL A 95 -4.22 -8.58 -5.43
CA VAL A 95 -5.01 -9.36 -4.46
C VAL A 95 -5.70 -8.42 -3.47
N HIS A 96 -4.98 -7.42 -2.97
CA HIS A 96 -5.54 -6.38 -2.12
C HIS A 96 -6.71 -5.64 -2.79
N ALA A 97 -6.53 -5.21 -4.04
CA ALA A 97 -7.55 -4.50 -4.79
C ALA A 97 -8.79 -5.37 -5.03
N MET A 98 -8.60 -6.63 -5.48
CA MET A 98 -9.70 -7.57 -5.72
C MET A 98 -10.50 -7.85 -4.44
N TYR A 99 -9.82 -8.13 -3.33
CA TYR A 99 -10.50 -8.34 -2.05
C TYR A 99 -11.25 -7.08 -1.60
N SER A 100 -10.63 -5.90 -1.73
CA SER A 100 -11.25 -4.65 -1.31
C SER A 100 -12.50 -4.33 -2.13
N ILE A 101 -12.48 -4.56 -3.44
CA ILE A 101 -13.66 -4.44 -4.31
C ILE A 101 -14.72 -5.43 -3.87
N TYR A 102 -14.39 -6.72 -3.75
CA TYR A 102 -15.35 -7.75 -3.31
C TYR A 102 -16.01 -7.42 -1.96
N LYS A 103 -15.22 -6.96 -0.98
CA LYS A 103 -15.67 -6.74 0.39
C LYS A 103 -16.42 -5.43 0.60
N TYR A 104 -16.02 -4.36 -0.10
CA TYR A 104 -16.46 -3.00 0.21
C TYR A 104 -17.23 -2.31 -0.92
N TYR A 105 -17.33 -2.87 -2.12
CA TYR A 105 -18.08 -2.25 -3.21
C TYR A 105 -19.56 -2.07 -2.83
N GLY A 106 -20.10 -0.87 -3.10
CA GLY A 106 -21.45 -0.48 -2.70
C GLY A 106 -21.57 -0.07 -1.23
N SER A 107 -20.51 -0.19 -0.43
CA SER A 107 -20.48 0.29 0.95
C SER A 107 -20.00 1.75 1.04
N PRO A 108 -20.14 2.42 2.20
CA PRO A 108 -19.56 3.74 2.40
C PRO A 108 -18.04 3.81 2.19
N ASN A 109 -17.32 2.68 2.26
CA ASN A 109 -15.87 2.62 2.06
C ASN A 109 -15.47 2.58 0.58
N ILE A 110 -16.26 1.94 -0.28
CA ILE A 110 -16.10 1.97 -1.75
C ILE A 110 -17.49 2.19 -2.35
N PRO A 111 -17.91 3.45 -2.53
CA PRO A 111 -19.24 3.73 -3.06
C PRO A 111 -19.33 3.33 -4.53
N GLU A 112 -20.55 3.25 -5.05
CA GLU A 112 -20.77 2.93 -6.46
C GLU A 112 -20.10 3.96 -7.37
N LEU A 113 -19.55 3.48 -8.51
CA LEU A 113 -18.82 4.30 -9.46
C LEU A 113 -19.62 5.50 -9.98
N LEU A 114 -20.94 5.36 -10.09
CA LEU A 114 -21.84 6.43 -10.52
C LEU A 114 -21.82 7.65 -9.58
N THR A 115 -21.35 7.49 -8.34
CA THR A 115 -21.27 8.57 -7.34
C THR A 115 -19.93 9.31 -7.32
N PHE A 116 -18.96 8.90 -8.15
CA PHE A 116 -17.61 9.48 -8.19
C PHE A 116 -17.55 10.88 -8.81
N PRO A 117 -18.32 11.22 -9.86
CA PRO A 117 -18.33 12.60 -10.40
C PRO A 117 -18.69 13.65 -9.33
N GLN A 118 -19.54 13.29 -8.36
CA GLN A 118 -19.92 14.15 -7.24
C GLN A 118 -18.79 14.37 -6.23
N ALA A 119 -17.72 13.56 -6.24
CA ALA A 119 -16.60 13.73 -5.31
C ALA A 119 -15.92 15.09 -5.49
N PHE A 120 -15.79 15.57 -6.74
CA PHE A 120 -15.11 16.83 -7.04
C PHE A 120 -15.88 18.04 -6.51
N THR A 121 -17.20 18.03 -6.57
CA THR A 121 -18.02 19.09 -5.99
C THR A 121 -18.02 19.01 -4.45
N GLN A 122 -17.97 17.80 -3.89
CA GLN A 122 -17.92 17.56 -2.43
C GLN A 122 -16.59 17.96 -1.78
N MET A 123 -15.48 18.07 -2.53
CA MET A 123 -14.20 18.52 -1.97
C MET A 123 -14.25 19.96 -1.44
N ASN A 124 -15.11 20.80 -2.02
CA ASN A 124 -15.31 22.20 -1.60
C ASN A 124 -16.50 22.38 -0.65
N ALA A 125 -17.08 21.29 -0.15
CA ALA A 125 -18.19 21.37 0.80
C ALA A 125 -17.75 22.01 2.13
N ALA A 126 -18.65 22.76 2.76
CA ALA A 126 -18.38 23.39 4.06
C ALA A 126 -18.21 22.36 5.20
N GLY A 127 -18.85 21.19 5.09
CA GLY A 127 -18.85 20.15 6.12
C GLY A 127 -17.55 19.34 6.16
N PRO A 128 -16.92 19.13 7.34
CA PRO A 128 -15.71 18.29 7.47
C PRO A 128 -15.96 16.83 7.08
N LYS A 129 -17.17 16.31 7.34
CA LYS A 129 -17.56 14.93 6.97
C LYS A 129 -17.62 14.73 5.46
N ASP A 130 -18.19 15.69 4.72
CA ASP A 130 -18.33 15.61 3.27
C ASP A 130 -16.97 15.71 2.58
N ARG A 131 -16.10 16.58 3.08
CA ARG A 131 -14.70 16.67 2.63
C ARG A 131 -13.95 15.36 2.86
N LEU A 132 -14.14 14.71 4.00
CA LEU A 132 -13.54 13.41 4.28
C LEU A 132 -14.02 12.34 3.28
N ILE A 133 -15.34 12.27 3.02
CA ILE A 133 -15.91 11.34 2.04
C ILE A 133 -15.29 11.58 0.65
N ALA A 134 -15.16 12.85 0.24
CA ALA A 134 -14.53 13.21 -1.03
C ALA A 134 -13.06 12.77 -1.10
N LYS A 135 -12.29 12.95 -0.02
CA LYS A 135 -10.89 12.45 0.08
C LYS A 135 -10.82 10.92 -0.05
N LYS A 136 -11.74 10.16 0.57
CA LYS A 136 -11.78 8.69 0.41
C LYS A 136 -12.13 8.29 -1.03
N LYS A 137 -13.06 8.96 -1.68
CA LYS A 137 -13.37 8.72 -3.11
C LYS A 137 -12.16 9.00 -4.00
N LEU A 138 -11.48 10.14 -3.79
CA LEU A 138 -10.25 10.48 -4.50
C LEU A 138 -9.16 9.42 -4.28
N SER A 139 -9.00 8.95 -3.04
CA SER A 139 -8.09 7.85 -2.73
C SER A 139 -8.34 6.61 -3.60
N ILE A 140 -9.60 6.19 -3.75
CA ILE A 140 -9.95 5.00 -4.55
C ILE A 140 -9.56 5.20 -6.01
N VAL A 141 -9.79 6.39 -6.57
CA VAL A 141 -9.35 6.73 -7.95
C VAL A 141 -7.84 6.59 -8.09
N LEU A 142 -7.07 7.14 -7.14
CA LEU A 142 -5.60 7.05 -7.16
C LEU A 142 -5.12 5.60 -7.10
N GLY A 143 -5.71 4.78 -6.22
CA GLY A 143 -5.41 3.35 -6.11
C GLY A 143 -5.77 2.59 -7.39
N ALA A 144 -6.91 2.89 -8.00
CA ALA A 144 -7.34 2.29 -9.25
C ALA A 144 -6.40 2.66 -10.42
N CYS A 145 -6.00 3.92 -10.55
CA CYS A 145 -5.05 4.36 -11.57
C CYS A 145 -3.69 3.67 -11.42
N GLY A 146 -3.15 3.57 -10.19
CA GLY A 146 -1.92 2.83 -9.93
C GLY A 146 -2.03 1.36 -10.31
N ASN A 147 -3.13 0.71 -9.92
CA ASN A 147 -3.36 -0.70 -10.23
C ASN A 147 -3.57 -0.95 -11.74
N MET A 148 -4.21 -0.02 -12.46
CA MET A 148 -4.34 -0.10 -13.92
C MET A 148 -2.99 -0.06 -14.63
N ILE A 149 -2.04 0.77 -14.17
CA ILE A 149 -0.68 0.82 -14.72
C ILE A 149 0.03 -0.51 -14.47
N LEU A 150 -0.07 -1.07 -13.26
CA LEU A 150 0.52 -2.37 -12.94
C LEU A 150 -0.09 -3.52 -13.76
N ALA A 151 -1.42 -3.51 -13.93
CA ALA A 151 -2.10 -4.50 -14.77
C ALA A 151 -1.67 -4.37 -16.24
N ALA A 152 -1.58 -3.15 -16.78
CA ALA A 152 -1.11 -2.92 -18.14
C ALA A 152 0.33 -3.43 -18.35
N TYR A 153 1.19 -3.29 -17.34
CA TYR A 153 2.53 -3.89 -17.36
C TYR A 153 2.49 -5.41 -17.36
N GLN A 154 1.71 -6.03 -16.47
CA GLN A 154 1.59 -7.48 -16.36
C GLN A 154 1.06 -8.15 -17.64
N TYR A 155 0.17 -7.47 -18.38
CA TYR A 155 -0.33 -7.95 -19.67
C TYR A 155 0.53 -7.53 -20.88
N GLY A 156 1.71 -6.93 -20.65
CA GLY A 156 2.62 -6.52 -21.72
C GLY A 156 2.14 -5.33 -22.56
N LEU A 157 1.10 -4.61 -22.10
CA LEU A 157 0.52 -3.45 -22.80
C LEU A 157 1.31 -2.16 -22.56
N LEU A 158 2.03 -2.08 -21.44
CA LEU A 158 2.79 -0.88 -21.07
C LEU A 158 4.12 -1.26 -20.39
N PRO A 159 5.29 -0.91 -20.95
CA PRO A 159 6.55 -1.15 -20.26
C PRO A 159 6.66 -0.27 -19.01
N LEU A 160 7.07 -0.87 -17.89
CA LEU A 160 7.22 -0.21 -16.59
C LEU A 160 8.63 0.36 -16.44
N THR A 161 8.84 1.57 -16.95
CA THR A 161 10.09 2.31 -16.75
C THR A 161 10.22 2.78 -15.30
N PRO A 162 11.43 3.13 -14.79
CA PRO A 162 11.59 3.63 -13.43
C PRO A 162 10.68 4.82 -13.10
N VAL A 163 10.49 5.75 -14.05
CA VAL A 163 9.59 6.91 -13.88
C VAL A 163 8.13 6.48 -13.71
N LYS A 164 7.66 5.51 -14.50
CA LYS A 164 6.30 4.95 -14.36
C LYS A 164 6.14 4.17 -13.06
N GLY A 165 7.17 3.41 -12.65
CA GLY A 165 7.21 2.73 -11.37
C GLY A 165 7.08 3.70 -10.19
N MET A 166 7.86 4.78 -10.19
CA MET A 166 7.75 5.86 -9.19
C MET A 166 6.38 6.53 -9.21
N LEU A 167 5.78 6.75 -10.39
CA LEU A 167 4.41 7.27 -10.47
C LEU A 167 3.41 6.33 -9.80
N VAL A 168 3.52 5.00 -10.01
CA VAL A 168 2.66 4.03 -9.33
C VAL A 168 2.87 4.07 -7.81
N VAL A 169 4.12 4.16 -7.36
CA VAL A 169 4.45 4.31 -5.93
C VAL A 169 3.82 5.58 -5.35
N LEU A 170 3.90 6.71 -6.06
CA LEU A 170 3.25 7.96 -5.68
C LEU A 170 1.73 7.82 -5.58
N LEU A 171 1.08 7.22 -6.58
CA LEU A 171 -0.36 6.98 -6.58
C LEU A 171 -0.77 6.07 -5.41
N GLY A 172 0.00 5.02 -5.13
CA GLY A 172 -0.22 4.09 -4.03
C GLY A 172 -0.07 4.73 -2.64
N VAL A 173 0.98 5.54 -2.43
CA VAL A 173 1.17 6.23 -1.14
C VAL A 173 0.12 7.33 -0.94
N MET A 174 -0.28 8.03 -2.00
CA MET A 174 -1.37 9.01 -1.91
C MET A 174 -2.72 8.35 -1.65
N HIS A 175 -3.00 7.19 -2.27
CA HIS A 175 -4.13 6.34 -1.92
C HIS A 175 -4.12 6.03 -0.42
N PHE A 176 -3.01 5.49 0.09
CA PHE A 176 -2.87 5.14 1.51
C PHE A 176 -3.06 6.36 2.45
N TYR A 177 -2.43 7.50 2.13
CA TYR A 177 -2.55 8.75 2.88
C TYR A 177 -4.01 9.18 3.07
N PHE A 178 -4.75 9.30 1.97
CA PHE A 178 -6.14 9.72 2.02
C PHE A 178 -7.04 8.67 2.70
N MET A 179 -6.69 7.38 2.67
CA MET A 179 -7.41 6.33 3.42
C MET A 179 -7.23 6.41 4.93
N GLU A 180 -6.17 7.04 5.44
CA GLU A 180 -5.89 7.08 6.88
C GLU A 180 -6.11 8.45 7.54
N ILE A 181 -6.39 9.50 6.76
CA ILE A 181 -6.85 10.78 7.30
C ILE A 181 -8.24 10.64 7.95
N ASP A 182 -8.44 11.26 9.11
CA ASP A 182 -9.74 11.42 9.76
C ASP A 182 -10.43 12.76 9.44
N PHE A 183 -11.56 13.04 10.09
CA PHE A 183 -12.34 14.28 9.89
C PHE A 183 -11.67 15.54 10.44
N LYS A 184 -10.58 15.40 11.22
CA LYS A 184 -9.75 16.49 11.76
C LYS A 184 -8.43 16.65 11.00
N ASP A 185 -8.32 16.02 9.83
CA ASP A 185 -7.10 15.97 9.03
C ASP A 185 -5.89 15.39 9.79
N GLN A 186 -6.15 14.51 10.77
CA GLN A 186 -5.12 13.79 11.50
C GLN A 186 -4.90 12.41 10.86
N LEU A 187 -3.64 12.04 10.70
CA LEU A 187 -3.26 10.75 10.14
C LEU A 187 -3.36 9.65 11.21
N GLN A 188 -4.28 8.71 11.03
CA GLN A 188 -4.59 7.68 12.04
C GLN A 188 -3.78 6.38 11.85
N VAL A 189 -2.52 6.50 11.43
CA VAL A 189 -1.64 5.36 11.09
C VAL A 189 -1.01 4.76 12.36
N ARG A 190 -0.95 3.42 12.42
CA ARG A 190 -0.22 2.72 13.49
C ARG A 190 1.28 2.96 13.33
N PRO A 191 2.11 2.99 14.39
CA PRO A 191 3.54 3.28 14.27
C PRO A 191 4.27 2.48 13.19
N TRP A 192 4.06 1.16 13.12
CA TRP A 192 4.69 0.33 12.08
C TRP A 192 4.12 0.55 10.67
N GLY A 193 2.88 1.04 10.57
CA GLY A 193 2.26 1.42 9.30
C GLY A 193 2.97 2.59 8.62
N PHE A 194 3.77 3.38 9.34
CA PHE A 194 4.55 4.47 8.75
C PHE A 194 5.63 4.00 7.78
N LEU A 195 6.07 2.73 7.86
CA LEU A 195 6.99 2.17 6.88
C LEU A 195 6.42 2.21 5.45
N GLY A 196 5.09 2.10 5.32
CA GLY A 196 4.36 2.26 4.07
C GLY A 196 4.37 3.69 3.52
N PHE A 197 4.89 4.67 4.26
CA PHE A 197 5.19 6.02 3.78
C PHE A 197 6.69 6.24 3.60
N VAL A 198 7.52 5.73 4.52
CA VAL A 198 8.98 5.94 4.52
C VAL A 198 9.63 5.31 3.29
N ALA A 199 9.34 4.04 2.98
CA ALA A 199 9.96 3.39 1.82
C ALA A 199 9.56 4.06 0.50
N PRO A 200 8.27 4.38 0.24
CA PRO A 200 7.88 5.22 -0.89
C PRO A 200 8.57 6.59 -0.93
N ALA A 201 8.68 7.28 0.20
CA ALA A 201 9.35 8.59 0.23
C ALA A 201 10.83 8.50 -0.18
N VAL A 202 11.56 7.50 0.32
CA VAL A 202 12.96 7.25 -0.09
C VAL A 202 13.03 6.98 -1.59
N CYS A 203 12.20 6.07 -2.10
CA CYS A 203 12.11 5.79 -3.54
C CYS A 203 11.84 7.07 -4.37
N LEU A 204 10.90 7.90 -3.94
CA LEU A 204 10.48 9.11 -4.67
C LEU A 204 11.50 10.26 -4.60
N VAL A 205 12.39 10.27 -3.60
CA VAL A 205 13.46 11.26 -3.48
C VAL A 205 14.74 10.80 -4.19
N VAL A 206 15.14 9.55 -3.98
CA VAL A 206 16.41 9.00 -4.49
C VAL A 206 16.27 8.53 -5.94
N GLY A 207 15.10 7.98 -6.32
CA GLY A 207 14.83 7.47 -7.66
C GLY A 207 15.02 8.51 -8.77
N PRO A 208 14.48 9.75 -8.66
CA PRO A 208 14.71 10.77 -9.68
C PRO A 208 16.18 11.15 -9.84
N LEU A 209 16.97 11.14 -8.75
CA LEU A 209 18.40 11.42 -8.80
C LEU A 209 19.17 10.36 -9.59
N ALA A 210 18.86 9.07 -9.36
CA ALA A 210 19.46 7.98 -10.13
C ALA A 210 19.03 8.00 -11.61
N VAL A 211 17.75 8.30 -11.89
CA VAL A 211 17.27 8.46 -13.29
C VAL A 211 17.99 9.61 -13.99
N ALA A 212 18.36 10.66 -13.26
CA ALA A 212 19.15 11.78 -13.77
C ALA A 212 20.67 11.49 -13.85
N GLY A 213 21.13 10.31 -13.40
CA GLY A 213 22.55 9.94 -13.39
C GLY A 213 23.38 10.66 -12.30
N LEU A 214 22.73 11.11 -11.22
CA LEU A 214 23.36 11.81 -10.10
C LEU A 214 23.78 10.88 -8.95
N LEU A 215 23.50 9.58 -9.06
CA LEU A 215 23.87 8.48 -8.15
C LEU A 215 24.41 7.32 -8.96
#